data_AF-A0A455UE12-F1
#
_entry.id   AF-A0A455UE12-F1
#
_cell.length_a   1.000
_cell.length_b   1.000
_cell.length_c   1.000
_cell.angle_alpha   90.00
_cell.angle_beta   90.00
_cell.angle_gamma   90.00
#
_symmetry.space_group_name_H-M   'P 1'
#
loop_
_entity.id
_entity.type
_entity.pdbx_description
1 polymer ?
#
loop_
_entity_poly.entity_id
_entity_poly.type
_entity_poly.pdbx_seq_one_letter_code
_entity_poly.pdbx_strand_id
1 'polypeptide(L)'
;MLRIDIPERSNWKALAHELGFHFHTIDGEPYWKEDAYYQFTMEQVERDIEAPTEEVHEMCMELVDKVCHSNALMQRLALPEHMWDSIHHSWKSGQPHLYGRMDFAYSGDGPAKLLELNYDTYLALRSGFFSVGVA
;
A
#
# COMPACT_ATOMS: atom_id res chain seq x y z
N MET A 1 -12.89 14.75 0.77
CA MET A 1 -11.75 14.67 1.69
C MET A 1 -11.51 16.07 2.25
N LEU A 2 -11.38 16.20 3.56
CA LEU A 2 -11.01 17.46 4.23
C LEU A 2 -9.74 17.26 5.03
N ARG A 3 -8.79 18.20 4.96
CA ARG A 3 -7.66 18.28 5.88
C ARG A 3 -8.01 19.25 7.00
N ILE A 4 -7.97 18.77 8.25
CA ILE A 4 -8.32 19.56 9.43
C ILE A 4 -7.06 19.72 10.28
N ASP A 5 -6.64 20.97 10.49
CA ASP A 5 -5.51 21.29 11.36
C ASP A 5 -5.89 21.11 12.83
N ILE A 6 -4.97 20.54 13.61
CA ILE A 6 -5.10 20.32 15.06
C ILE A 6 -3.76 20.65 15.74
N PRO A 7 -3.77 21.01 17.04
CA PRO A 7 -2.53 21.00 17.80
C PRO A 7 -1.98 19.57 17.86
N GLU A 8 -0.65 19.42 17.83
CA GLU A 8 -0.01 18.12 18.00
C GLU A 8 -0.52 17.42 19.27
N ARG A 9 -0.87 16.14 19.15
CA ARG A 9 -1.38 15.34 20.27
C ARG A 9 -0.36 15.32 21.41
N SER A 10 -0.81 15.58 22.64
CA SER A 10 0.07 15.51 23.79
C SER A 10 0.69 14.11 23.91
N ASN A 11 1.98 14.05 24.28
CA ASN A 11 2.75 12.82 24.48
C ASN A 11 2.92 11.91 23.24
N TRP A 12 2.60 12.37 22.03
CA TRP A 12 2.65 11.53 20.83
C TRP A 12 4.03 10.89 20.59
N LYS A 13 5.13 11.60 20.88
CA LYS A 13 6.51 11.08 20.75
C LYS A 13 6.80 9.96 21.74
N ALA A 14 6.36 10.12 22.99
CA ALA A 14 6.51 9.08 24.01
C ALA A 14 5.70 7.83 23.63
N LEU A 15 4.48 8.01 23.14
CA LEU A 15 3.64 6.93 22.64
C LEU A 15 4.27 6.24 21.41
N ALA A 16 4.78 7.01 20.44
CA ALA A 16 5.50 6.47 19.29
C ALA A 16 6.68 5.60 19.74
N HIS A 17 7.46 6.06 20.71
CA HIS A 17 8.55 5.29 21.28
C HIS A 17 8.08 4.01 21.98
N GLU A 18 7.01 4.06 22.76
CA GLU A 18 6.39 2.89 23.43
C GLU A 18 5.91 1.84 22.43
N LEU A 19 5.35 2.28 21.30
CA LEU A 19 4.88 1.42 20.21
C LEU A 19 6.01 0.90 19.30
N GLY A 20 7.26 1.29 19.56
CA GLY A 20 8.43 0.88 18.79
C GLY A 20 8.64 1.66 17.49
N PHE A 21 7.99 2.81 17.32
CA PHE A 21 8.14 3.73 16.20
C PHE A 21 9.23 4.77 16.48
N HIS A 22 10.49 4.33 16.47
CA HIS A 22 11.65 5.14 16.89
C HIS A 22 12.13 6.17 15.85
N PHE A 23 11.61 6.13 14.63
CA PHE A 23 12.01 7.01 13.53
C PHE A 23 10.99 8.13 13.26
N HIS A 24 10.18 8.50 14.27
CA HIS A 24 9.25 9.62 14.17
C HIS A 24 9.93 10.97 13.91
N THR A 25 11.23 11.08 14.21
CA THR A 25 12.08 12.23 13.97
C THR A 25 13.41 11.73 13.43
N ILE A 26 13.87 12.28 12.31
CA ILE A 26 15.11 11.91 11.63
C ILE A 26 15.94 13.19 11.49
N ASP A 27 17.20 13.15 11.96
CA ASP A 27 18.12 14.29 11.92
C ASP A 27 17.56 15.60 12.53
N GLY A 28 16.68 15.48 13.53
CA GLY A 28 16.01 16.60 14.18
C GLY A 28 14.73 17.08 13.49
N GLU A 29 14.44 16.59 12.28
CA GLU A 29 13.24 16.93 11.51
C GLU A 29 12.10 15.92 11.73
N PRO A 30 10.84 16.38 11.83
CA PRO A 30 9.70 15.49 11.98
C PRO A 30 9.46 14.67 10.71
N TYR A 31 9.66 13.36 10.81
CA TYR A 31 9.24 12.41 9.76
C TYR A 31 7.73 12.18 9.79
N TRP A 32 7.16 12.17 11.00
CA TRP A 32 5.73 11.99 11.24
C TRP A 32 5.10 13.32 11.70
N LYS A 33 4.01 13.73 11.05
CA LYS A 33 3.27 14.95 11.37
C LYS A 33 1.99 14.63 12.14
N GLU A 34 1.77 15.37 13.23
CA GLU A 34 0.63 15.23 14.14
C GLU A 34 -0.24 16.51 14.18
N ASP A 35 -0.01 17.43 13.26
CA ASP A 35 -0.62 18.76 13.21
C ASP A 35 -1.92 18.81 12.38
N ALA A 36 -2.34 17.69 11.80
CA ALA A 36 -3.59 17.58 11.06
C ALA A 36 -4.08 16.13 11.01
N TYR A 37 -5.38 15.98 10.70
CA TYR A 37 -5.96 14.73 10.25
C TYR A 37 -6.76 14.93 8.97
N TYR A 38 -6.99 13.83 8.26
CA TYR A 38 -7.82 13.82 7.06
C TYR A 38 -9.16 13.15 7.36
N GLN A 39 -10.24 13.79 6.95
CA GLN A 39 -11.60 13.30 7.08
C GLN A 39 -12.15 12.92 5.70
N PHE A 40 -12.77 11.75 5.64
CA PHE A 40 -13.43 11.21 4.45
C PHE A 40 -14.91 10.98 4.76
N THR A 41 -15.78 11.12 3.77
CA THR A 41 -17.14 10.57 3.88
C THR A 41 -17.08 9.05 3.65
N MET A 42 -18.08 8.33 4.13
CA MET A 42 -18.17 6.89 3.85
C MET A 42 -18.23 6.61 2.34
N GLU A 43 -18.98 7.43 1.60
CA GLU A 43 -19.05 7.31 0.14
C GLU A 43 -17.68 7.46 -0.54
N GLN A 44 -16.82 8.37 -0.06
CA GLN A 44 -15.46 8.51 -0.59
C GLN A 44 -14.61 7.28 -0.30
N VAL A 45 -14.75 6.68 0.89
CA VAL A 45 -14.03 5.47 1.25
C VAL A 45 -14.48 4.30 0.36
N GLU A 46 -15.78 4.01 0.34
CA GLU A 46 -16.33 2.86 -0.38
C GLU A 46 -16.17 2.99 -1.90
N ARG A 47 -16.50 4.16 -2.47
CA ARG A 47 -16.55 4.33 -3.93
C ARG A 47 -15.23 4.75 -4.54
N ASP A 48 -14.51 5.66 -3.90
CA ASP A 48 -13.32 6.25 -4.51
C ASP A 48 -12.04 5.50 -4.15
N ILE A 49 -12.03 4.73 -3.05
CA ILE A 49 -10.84 4.03 -2.55
C ILE A 49 -11.02 2.52 -2.57
N GLU A 50 -12.03 1.97 -1.89
CA GLU A 50 -12.23 0.53 -1.76
C GLU A 50 -12.58 -0.13 -3.10
N ALA A 51 -13.57 0.39 -3.83
CA ALA A 51 -13.95 -0.19 -5.12
C ALA A 51 -12.80 -0.21 -6.16
N PRO A 52 -12.02 0.88 -6.36
CA PRO A 52 -10.84 0.82 -7.22
C PRO A 52 -9.73 -0.10 -6.69
N THR A 53 -9.61 -0.25 -5.36
CA THR A 53 -8.65 -1.18 -4.76
C THR A 53 -9.00 -2.63 -5.11
N GLU A 54 -10.28 -3.01 -5.00
CA GLU A 54 -10.77 -4.34 -5.37
C GLU A 54 -10.60 -4.59 -6.87
N GLU A 55 -11.01 -3.64 -7.71
CA GLU A 55 -10.86 -3.76 -9.17
C GLU A 55 -9.39 -3.96 -9.59
N VAL A 56 -8.49 -3.14 -9.03
CA VAL A 56 -7.05 -3.28 -9.28
C VAL A 56 -6.52 -4.60 -8.76
N HIS A 57 -6.96 -5.08 -7.59
CA HIS A 57 -6.53 -6.37 -7.04
C HIS A 57 -6.89 -7.51 -8.00
N GLU A 58 -8.14 -7.56 -8.47
CA GLU A 58 -8.59 -8.58 -9.42
C GLU A 58 -7.81 -8.51 -10.73
N MET A 59 -7.60 -7.31 -11.28
CA MET A 59 -6.73 -7.12 -12.46
C MET A 59 -5.31 -7.65 -12.25
N CYS A 60 -4.76 -7.50 -11.03
CA CYS A 60 -3.44 -8.03 -10.68
C CYS A 60 -3.45 -9.55 -10.60
N MET A 61 -4.46 -10.15 -9.95
CA MET A 61 -4.57 -11.61 -9.87
C MET A 61 -4.73 -12.23 -11.26
N GLU A 62 -5.52 -11.62 -12.14
CA GLU A 62 -5.61 -12.04 -13.54
C GLU A 62 -4.28 -11.92 -14.30
N LEU A 63 -3.53 -10.84 -14.07
CA LEU A 63 -2.24 -10.64 -14.71
C LEU A 63 -1.23 -11.70 -14.24
N VAL A 64 -1.18 -11.95 -12.93
CA VAL A 64 -0.32 -12.99 -12.34
C VAL A 64 -0.66 -14.35 -12.94
N ASP A 65 -1.94 -14.70 -13.05
CA ASP A 65 -2.36 -15.95 -13.69
C ASP A 65 -1.84 -16.06 -15.14
N LYS A 66 -2.00 -15.00 -15.94
CA LYS A 66 -1.52 -14.97 -17.33
C LYS A 66 0.00 -15.10 -17.41
N VAL A 67 0.74 -14.44 -16.51
CA VAL A 67 2.21 -14.49 -16.45
C VAL A 67 2.70 -15.88 -16.04
N CYS A 68 2.08 -16.48 -15.03
CA CYS A 68 2.42 -17.81 -14.52
C CYS A 68 2.28 -18.91 -15.58
N HIS A 69 1.42 -18.71 -16.59
CA HIS A 69 1.21 -19.64 -17.70
C HIS A 69 1.94 -19.24 -19.00
N SER A 70 2.83 -18.25 -18.99
CA SER A 70 3.48 -17.76 -20.21
C SER A 70 4.95 -17.39 -20.02
N ASN A 71 5.83 -18.27 -20.50
CA ASN A 71 7.29 -18.04 -20.54
C ASN A 71 7.64 -16.72 -21.26
N ALA A 72 6.91 -16.35 -22.32
CA ALA A 72 7.13 -15.10 -23.03
C ALA A 72 6.83 -13.86 -22.15
N LEU A 73 5.79 -13.93 -21.30
CA LEU A 73 5.48 -12.86 -20.35
C LEU A 73 6.46 -12.84 -19.18
N MET A 74 6.86 -14.01 -18.64
CA MET A 74 7.90 -14.09 -17.62
C MET A 74 9.22 -13.49 -18.10
N GLN A 75 9.62 -13.79 -19.34
CA GLN A 75 10.80 -13.20 -19.97
C GLN A 75 10.66 -11.68 -20.14
N ARG A 76 9.49 -11.20 -20.58
CA ARG A 76 9.21 -9.76 -20.73
C ARG A 76 9.28 -9.00 -19.40
N LEU A 77 8.91 -9.65 -18.30
CA LEU A 77 9.04 -9.13 -16.94
C LEU A 77 10.45 -9.31 -16.34
N ALA A 78 11.40 -9.79 -17.15
CA ALA A 78 12.78 -10.05 -16.72
C ALA A 78 12.88 -10.99 -15.51
N LEU A 79 11.93 -11.92 -15.35
CA LEU A 79 11.98 -12.93 -14.30
C LEU A 79 13.08 -13.95 -14.62
N PRO A 80 13.98 -14.27 -13.67
CA PRO A 80 15.03 -15.27 -13.87
C PRO A 80 14.47 -16.64 -14.27
N GLU A 81 14.95 -17.17 -15.41
CA GLU A 81 14.44 -18.41 -16.02
C GLU A 81 14.46 -19.62 -15.07
N HIS A 82 15.51 -19.74 -14.25
CA HIS A 82 15.64 -20.81 -13.27
C HIS A 82 14.55 -20.81 -12.17
N MET A 83 13.76 -19.74 -12.04
CA MET A 83 12.64 -19.65 -11.09
C MET A 83 11.27 -19.93 -11.71
N TRP A 84 11.16 -20.02 -13.04
CA TRP A 84 9.86 -20.09 -13.72
C TRP A 84 9.01 -21.29 -13.27
N ASP A 85 9.63 -22.47 -13.13
CA ASP A 85 8.94 -23.66 -12.63
C ASP A 85 8.43 -23.47 -11.19
N SER A 86 9.21 -22.79 -10.34
CA SER A 86 8.83 -22.51 -8.95
C SER A 86 7.67 -21.52 -8.87
N ILE A 87 7.70 -20.48 -9.71
CA ILE A 87 6.64 -19.47 -9.82
C ILE A 87 5.34 -20.13 -10.29
N HIS A 88 5.39 -20.91 -11.36
CA HIS A 88 4.24 -21.65 -11.87
C HIS A 88 3.70 -22.65 -10.83
N HIS A 89 4.58 -23.38 -10.13
CA HIS A 89 4.17 -24.32 -9.10
C HIS A 89 3.51 -23.63 -7.89
N SER A 90 4.07 -22.51 -7.42
CA SER A 90 3.52 -21.72 -6.31
C SER A 90 2.09 -21.24 -6.65
N TRP A 91 1.89 -20.70 -7.85
CA TRP A 91 0.57 -20.25 -8.30
C TRP A 91 -0.41 -21.41 -8.45
N LYS A 92 -0.03 -22.49 -9.15
CA LYS A 92 -0.89 -23.65 -9.38
C LYS A 92 -1.29 -24.38 -8.10
N SER A 93 -0.43 -24.38 -7.09
CA SER A 93 -0.73 -24.98 -5.78
C SER A 93 -1.54 -24.07 -4.86
N GLY A 94 -1.85 -22.83 -5.29
CA GLY A 94 -2.66 -21.89 -4.53
C GLY A 94 -1.97 -21.43 -3.25
N GLN A 95 -0.65 -21.23 -3.28
CA GLN A 95 0.07 -20.73 -2.11
C GLN A 95 -0.50 -19.37 -1.70
N PRO A 96 -0.84 -19.18 -0.40
CA PRO A 96 -1.51 -17.97 0.03
C PRO A 96 -0.57 -16.77 0.00
N HIS A 97 -1.08 -15.62 -0.43
CA HIS A 97 -0.51 -14.31 -0.10
C HIS A 97 -1.19 -13.80 1.18
N LEU A 98 -0.45 -13.11 2.06
CA LEU A 98 -0.97 -12.71 3.37
C LEU A 98 -1.73 -11.39 3.32
N TYR A 99 -1.13 -10.36 2.72
CA TYR A 99 -1.70 -9.04 2.48
C TYR A 99 -0.91 -8.35 1.37
N GLY A 100 -1.37 -7.18 0.91
CA GLY A 100 -0.79 -6.29 -0.11
C GLY A 100 -0.82 -4.82 0.34
N ARG A 101 0.01 -3.94 -0.26
CA ARG A 101 -0.06 -2.48 -0.07
C ARG A 101 -0.15 -1.83 -1.45
N MET A 102 -1.22 -1.07 -1.65
CA MET A 102 -1.41 -0.29 -2.85
C MET A 102 -1.22 1.18 -2.51
N ASP A 103 -0.37 1.85 -3.28
CA ASP A 103 -0.13 3.28 -3.12
C ASP A 103 -0.98 4.01 -4.17
N PHE A 104 -1.85 4.90 -3.69
CA PHE A 104 -2.80 5.63 -4.52
C PHE A 104 -2.60 7.14 -4.42
N ALA A 105 -2.80 7.83 -5.54
CA ALA A 105 -3.06 9.27 -5.56
C ALA A 105 -4.58 9.52 -5.51
N TYR A 106 -5.02 10.33 -4.56
CA TYR A 106 -6.43 10.66 -4.40
C TYR A 106 -6.61 12.15 -4.07
N SER A 107 -7.41 12.84 -4.89
CA SER A 107 -7.67 14.28 -4.77
C SER A 107 -8.86 14.60 -3.86
N GLY A 108 -9.69 13.62 -3.50
CA GLY A 108 -11.00 13.86 -2.90
C GLY A 108 -12.15 13.97 -3.91
N ASP A 109 -11.86 13.92 -5.21
CA ASP A 109 -12.83 14.03 -6.31
C ASP A 109 -12.58 12.92 -7.35
N GLY A 110 -13.50 11.96 -7.40
CA GLY A 110 -13.44 10.79 -8.29
C GLY A 110 -12.50 9.68 -7.81
N PRO A 111 -12.41 8.56 -8.54
CA PRO A 111 -11.70 7.37 -8.08
C PRO A 111 -10.19 7.58 -7.98
N ALA A 112 -9.61 7.05 -6.91
CA ALA A 112 -8.18 7.05 -6.66
C ALA A 112 -7.40 6.38 -7.80
N LYS A 113 -6.17 6.86 -8.04
CA LYS A 113 -5.31 6.40 -9.14
C LYS A 113 -4.09 5.66 -8.60
N LEU A 114 -3.91 4.43 -9.06
CA LEU A 114 -2.82 3.57 -8.64
C LEU A 114 -1.46 4.17 -9.05
N LEU A 115 -0.54 4.22 -8.10
CA LEU A 115 0.86 4.59 -8.30
C LEU A 115 1.75 3.35 -8.28
N GLU A 116 1.59 2.49 -7.26
CA GLU A 116 2.43 1.31 -7.06
C GLU A 116 1.67 0.16 -6.38
N LEU A 117 2.06 -1.06 -6.71
CA LEU A 117 1.64 -2.30 -6.07
C LEU A 117 2.83 -2.94 -5.39
N ASN A 118 2.82 -2.94 -4.07
CA ASN A 118 3.81 -3.64 -3.27
C ASN A 118 3.16 -4.95 -2.86
N TYR A 119 3.66 -6.10 -3.35
CA TYR A 119 3.12 -7.44 -3.02
C TYR A 119 4.13 -8.41 -2.37
N ASP A 120 5.40 -8.01 -2.25
CA ASP A 120 6.53 -8.88 -1.89
C ASP A 120 7.12 -8.53 -0.51
N THR A 121 7.70 -7.33 -0.37
CA THR A 121 8.29 -6.85 0.89
C THR A 121 7.64 -5.55 1.33
N TYR A 122 6.92 -5.58 2.45
CA TYR A 122 6.25 -4.41 2.99
C TYR A 122 7.05 -3.76 4.11
N LEU A 123 7.21 -2.44 4.01
CA LEU A 123 7.52 -1.58 5.14
C LEU A 123 6.25 -0.77 5.44
N ALA A 124 5.51 -1.08 6.51
CA ALA A 124 4.45 -0.22 7.13
C ALA A 124 3.48 -0.95 8.09
N LEU A 125 3.53 -2.28 8.27
CA LEU A 125 2.54 -3.02 9.08
C LEU A 125 2.29 -2.43 10.49
N ARG A 126 3.35 -1.95 11.16
CA ARG A 126 3.23 -1.39 12.51
C ARG A 126 2.55 -0.03 12.54
N SER A 127 2.55 0.70 11.44
CA SER A 127 1.94 2.01 11.37
C SER A 127 0.42 1.92 11.24
N GLY A 128 -0.19 0.88 10.64
CA GLY A 128 -1.65 0.70 10.61
C GLY A 128 -2.48 1.91 10.12
N PHE A 129 -1.82 2.95 9.62
CA PHE A 129 -2.35 4.25 9.28
C PHE A 129 -2.08 4.43 7.79
N PHE A 130 -3.10 4.86 7.05
CA PHE A 130 -2.93 5.44 5.73
C PHE A 130 -1.79 6.48 5.82
N SER A 131 -0.64 6.17 5.22
CA SER A 131 0.41 7.16 5.06
C SER A 131 0.01 8.05 3.88
N VAL A 132 -0.63 9.18 4.17
CA VAL A 132 -0.79 10.23 3.18
C VAL A 132 0.57 10.89 3.00
N GLY A 133 1.31 10.43 1.99
CA GLY A 133 2.52 11.12 1.53
C GLY A 133 2.10 12.43 0.88
N VAL A 134 2.46 13.56 1.48
CA VAL A 134 2.35 14.86 0.82
C VAL A 134 3.55 14.96 -0.12
N ALA A 135 3.29 15.00 -1.42
CA ALA A 135 4.28 15.45 -2.42
C ALA A 135 4.48 16.97 -2.29
#